data_AF-W7UHQ4-F1
#
_entry.id   AF-W7UHQ4-F1
#
_cell.length_a   1.000
_cell.length_b   1.000
_cell.length_c   1.000
_cell.angle_alpha   90.00
_cell.angle_beta   90.00
_cell.angle_gamma   90.00
#
_symmetry.space_group_name_H-M   'P 1'
#
loop_
_entity.id
_entity.type
_entity.pdbx_description
1 polymer ?
#
loop_
_entity_poly.entity_id
_entity_poly.type
_entity_poly.pdbx_seq_one_letter_code
_entity_poly.pdbx_strand_id
1 'polypeptide(L)' 'MKWIIKHLTDGTYVVSSRFFVYHVEFARRFASKKQADAYIASSGFDRGRFIVAVLQGETDKKERQ' A
#
# COMPACT_ATOMS: atom_id res chain seq x y z
N MET A 1 -10.82 7.81 4.06
CA MET A 1 -10.25 6.65 3.35
C MET A 1 -8.77 6.90 3.10
N LYS A 2 -7.90 5.91 3.29
CA LYS A 2 -6.46 6.05 3.05
C LYS A 2 -6.05 5.04 1.99
N TRP A 3 -5.19 5.43 1.07
CA TRP A 3 -4.68 4.55 0.00
C TRP A 3 -3.24 4.16 0.33
N ILE A 4 -2.83 2.96 -0.04
CA ILE A 4 -1.50 2.40 0.19
C ILE A 4 -1.01 1.74 -1.09
N ILE A 5 0.28 1.44 -1.17
CA ILE A 5 0.86 0.66 -2.26
C ILE A 5 1.33 -0.68 -1.70
N LYS A 6 0.92 -1.78 -2.35
CA LYS A 6 1.24 -3.16 -1.96
C LYS A 6 2.01 -3.83 -3.09
N HIS A 7 3.05 -4.56 -2.73
CA HIS A 7 3.78 -5.46 -3.61
C HIS A 7 3.00 -6.77 -3.80
N LEU A 8 2.81 -7.17 -5.05
CA LEU A 8 2.01 -8.33 -5.43
C LEU A 8 2.67 -9.65 -5.04
N THR A 9 4.00 -9.73 -5.09
CA THR A 9 4.73 -10.99 -4.95
C THR A 9 4.87 -11.45 -3.49
N ASP A 10 5.30 -10.55 -2.61
CA ASP A 10 5.61 -10.87 -1.20
C ASP A 10 4.61 -10.26 -0.20
N GLY A 11 3.62 -9.53 -0.70
CA GLY A 11 2.62 -8.87 0.12
C GLY A 11 3.14 -7.67 0.93
N THR A 12 4.38 -7.22 0.72
CA THR A 12 4.95 -6.07 1.42
C THR A 12 4.26 -4.76 1.04
N TYR A 13 4.30 -3.80 1.94
CA TYR A 13 3.72 -2.48 1.81
C TYR A 13 4.80 -1.43 1.68
N VAL A 14 4.56 -0.46 0.82
CA VAL A 14 5.51 0.63 0.57
C VAL A 14 5.45 1.64 1.71
N VAL A 15 6.60 1.96 2.30
CA VAL A 15 6.76 3.08 3.25
C VAL A 15 7.46 4.25 2.58
N SER A 16 8.46 3.96 1.74
CA SER A 16 9.15 4.93 0.90
C SER A 16 9.59 4.28 -0.41
N SER A 17 10.27 5.02 -1.29
CA SER A 17 10.78 4.49 -2.56
C SER A 17 11.81 3.36 -2.38
N ARG A 18 12.43 3.26 -1.21
CA ARG A 18 13.50 2.28 -0.92
C ARG A 18 13.20 1.37 0.27
N PHE A 19 12.09 1.58 0.96
CA PHE A 19 11.77 0.87 2.19
C PHE A 19 10.36 0.30 2.16
N PHE A 20 10.27 -0.97 2.53
CA PHE A 20 9.06 -1.78 2.52
C PHE A 20 8.88 -2.46 3.87
N VAL A 21 7.64 -2.71 4.24
CA VAL A 21 7.26 -3.33 5.52
C VAL A 21 6.23 -4.42 5.29
N TYR A 22 6.19 -5.44 6.13
CA TYR A 22 5.17 -6.48 6.07
C TYR A 22 3.87 -6.10 6.78
N HIS A 23 3.91 -5.16 7.71
CA HIS A 23 2.74 -4.76 8.49
C HIS A 23 2.10 -3.50 7.89
N VAL A 24 0.82 -3.62 7.53
CA VAL A 24 0.05 -2.58 6.84
C VAL A 24 -0.06 -1.26 7.62
N GLU A 25 0.02 -1.31 8.95
CA GLU A 25 -0.09 -0.14 9.81
C GLU A 25 1.03 0.88 9.58
N PHE A 26 2.22 0.40 9.19
CA PHE A 26 3.40 1.22 8.88
C PHE A 26 3.48 1.64 7.41
N ALA A 27 2.54 1.21 6.57
CA ALA A 27 2.52 1.57 5.16
C ALA A 27 2.34 3.09 4.96
N ARG A 28 2.93 3.61 3.90
CA ARG A 28 2.72 4.99 3.45
C ARG A 28 1.28 5.17 3.00
N ARG A 29 0.63 6.19 3.56
CA ARG A 29 -0.77 6.47 3.32
C ARG A 29 -0.92 7.68 2.42
N PHE A 30 -1.79 7.57 1.42
CA PHE A 30 -2.11 8.62 0.46
C PHE A 30 -3.58 9.04 0.63
N ALA A 31 -3.87 10.31 0.36
CA ALA A 31 -5.23 10.84 0.50
C ALA A 31 -6.15 10.37 -0.64
N SER A 32 -5.59 10.07 -1.81
CA SER A 32 -6.34 9.60 -2.97
C SER A 32 -5.57 8.53 -3.76
N LYS A 33 -6.31 7.73 -4.54
CA LYS A 33 -5.72 6.78 -5.49
C LYS A 33 -4.73 7.46 -6.44
N LYS A 34 -5.11 8.62 -6.98
CA LYS A 34 -4.28 9.42 -7.89
C LYS A 34 -2.92 9.80 -7.30
N GLN A 35 -2.86 10.14 -6.00
CA GLN A 35 -1.59 10.43 -5.33
C GLN A 35 -0.71 9.17 -5.20
N ALA A 36 -1.30 8.02 -4.89
CA ALA A 36 -0.57 6.76 -4.81
C ALA A 36 -0.05 6.33 -6.20
N ASP A 37 -0.88 6.43 -7.24
CA ASP A 37 -0.48 6.15 -8.63
C ASP A 37 0.64 7.08 -9.12
N ALA A 38 0.55 8.37 -8.81
CA ALA A 38 1.61 9.33 -9.13
C ALA A 38 2.92 8.98 -8.41
N TYR A 39 2.84 8.48 -7.17
CA TYR A 39 4.00 8.04 -6.41
C TYR A 39 4.65 6.79 -7.01
N ILE A 40 3.86 5.83 -7.51
CA ILE A 40 4.36 4.66 -8.26
C ILE A 40 5.17 5.13 -9.46
N ALA A 41 4.59 6.05 -10.25
CA ALA A 41 5.22 6.56 -11.46
C ALA A 41 6.52 7.35 -11.18
N SER A 42 6.52 8.22 -10.17
CA SER A 42 7.67 9.08 -9.87
C SER A 42 8.81 8.37 -9.13
N SER A 43 8.50 7.32 -8.38
CA SER A 43 9.50 6.58 -7.59
C SER A 43 10.13 5.40 -8.35
N GLY A 44 9.73 5.18 -9.61
CA GLY A 44 10.26 4.09 -10.44
C GLY A 44 9.75 2.70 -10.06
N PHE A 45 8.57 2.60 -9.43
CA PHE A 45 7.96 1.32 -9.11
C PHE A 45 7.44 0.64 -10.37
N ASP A 46 7.70 -0.67 -10.47
CA ASP A 46 7.16 -1.51 -11.53
C ASP A 46 5.65 -1.72 -11.31
N ARG A 47 4.83 -1.20 -12.24
CA ARG A 47 3.36 -1.34 -12.20
C ARG A 47 2.87 -2.78 -12.34
N GLY A 48 3.71 -3.70 -12.83
CA GLY A 48 3.43 -5.13 -12.86
C GLY A 48 3.66 -5.82 -11.52
N ARG A 49 4.36 -5.17 -10.58
CA ARG A 49 4.68 -5.71 -9.25
C ARG A 49 4.01 -4.96 -8.11
N PHE A 50 3.68 -3.68 -8.31
CA PHE A 50 3.10 -2.82 -7.27
C PHE A 50 1.71 -2.33 -7.66
N ILE A 51 0.77 -2.45 -6.72
CA ILE A 51 -0.62 -2.00 -6.90
C ILE A 51 -1.03 -1.00 -5.82
N VAL A 52 -1.94 -0.11 -6.17
CA VAL A 52 -2.60 0.79 -5.22
C VAL A 52 -3.81 0.10 -4.61
N ALA A 53 -3.86 0.03 -3.28
CA ALA A 53 -4.96 -0.59 -2.52
C ALA A 53 -5.58 0.41 -1.54
N VAL A 54 -6.88 0.27 -1.28
CA VAL A 54 -7.53 1.03 -0.19
C VAL A 54 -7.16 0.38 1.13
N LEU A 55 -6.63 1.17 2.05
CA LEU A 55 -6.56 0.82 3.46
C LEU A 55 -8.00 0.90 3.99
N GLN A 56 -8.76 -0.19 3.88
CA GLN A 56 -10.02 -0.31 4.61
C GLN A 56 -9.71 -0.14 6.09
N GLY A 57 -10.36 0.83 6.73
CA GLY A 57 -10.21 1.07 8.15
C GLY A 57 -10.89 -0.05 8.93
N GLU A 58 -10.11 -0.76 9.76
CA GLU A 58 -10.44 -1.14 11.14
C GLU A 58 -11.91 -1.48 11.50
N THR A 59 -12.62 -2.24 10.67
CA THR A 59 -13.78 -3.02 11.12
C THR A 59 -13.74 -4.43 10.55
N ASP A 60 -12.64 -5.13 10.79
CA ASP A 60 -12.69 -6.60 10.87
C ASP A 60 -11.85 -7.04 12.07
N LYS A 61 -12.36 -6.68 13.25
CA LYS A 61 -11.96 -7.36 14.47
C LYS A 61 -12.42 -8.82 14.32
N LYS A 62 -11.45 -9.69 14.04
CA LYS A 62 -11.48 -11.13 14.33
C LYS A 62 -12.69 -11.90 13.75
N GLU A 63 -12.51 -12.49 12.57
CA GLU A 63 -12.98 -13.87 12.39
C GLU A 63 -11.93 -14.82 12.99
N ARG A 64 -11.99 -14.97 14.32
CA ARG A 64 -11.71 -16.25 14.95
C ARG A 64 -13.08 -16.80 15.33
N GLN A 65 -13.65 -17.64 14.47
CA GLN A 65 -14.59 -18.68 14.88
C GLN A 65 -13.86 -20.02 14.77
#